data_AF-A0A9Q9D8G2-F1
#
_entry.id   AF-A0A9Q9D8G2-F1
#
_cell.length_a   1.000
_cell.length_b   1.000
_cell.length_c   1.000
_cell.angle_alpha   90.00
_cell.angle_beta   90.00
_cell.angle_gamma   90.00
#
_symmetry.space_group_name_H-M   'P 1'
#
loop_
_entity.id
_entity.type
_entity.pdbx_description
1 polymer ?
#
loop_
_entity_poly.entity_id
_entity_poly.type
_entity_poly.pdbx_seq_one_letter_code
_entity_poly.pdbx_strand_id
1 'polypeptide(L)'
;MWKAFAVLYGLLFIFMLSSAFVTLPPEIAVQLSSADRALFYAGLAVEFAAMIGVFAYAFGLRVPPLSFWRPFSWVLACWCLYTLMADAWDLVTLISSPQPGDEGLLSASLGLLFLLFLSYFGWLGVWRYGRRIEQQPAAMG
;
A
#
# COMPACT_ATOMS: atom_id res chain seq x y z
N MET A 1 0.28 19.51 3.90
CA MET A 1 0.09 18.12 4.41
C MET A 1 0.39 17.06 3.35
N TRP A 2 -0.27 17.04 2.20
CA TRP A 2 -0.07 15.98 1.18
C TRP A 2 1.36 15.78 0.68
N LYS A 3 2.15 16.85 0.51
CA LYS A 3 3.56 16.74 0.11
C LYS A 3 4.41 15.99 1.16
N ALA A 4 4.23 16.32 2.44
CA ALA A 4 4.94 15.65 3.54
C ALA A 4 4.52 14.18 3.63
N PHE A 5 3.21 13.90 3.53
CA PHE A 5 2.70 12.52 3.48
C PHE A 5 3.30 11.74 2.29
N ALA A 6 3.33 12.32 1.09
CA ALA A 6 3.90 11.67 -0.09
C ALA A 6 5.38 11.32 0.11
N VAL A 7 6.18 12.25 0.65
CA VAL A 7 7.58 11.99 0.96
C VAL A 7 7.74 10.87 1.99
N LEU A 8 6.98 10.91 3.09
CA LEU A 8 7.02 9.87 4.13
C LEU A 8 6.57 8.50 3.58
N TYR A 9 5.50 8.47 2.78
CA TYR A 9 5.01 7.25 2.13
C TYR A 9 6.05 6.66 1.18
N GLY A 10 6.69 7.50 0.37
CA GLY A 10 7.77 7.09 -0.54
C GLY A 10 8.99 6.55 0.21
N LEU A 11 9.44 7.23 1.26
CA LEU A 11 10.54 6.77 2.11
C LEU A 11 10.21 5.42 2.76
N LEU A 12 8.99 5.27 3.27
CA LEU A 12 8.53 4.03 3.89
C LEU A 12 8.48 2.89 2.88
N PHE A 13 7.96 3.15 1.67
CA PHE A 13 7.98 2.15 0.59
C PHE A 13 9.40 1.71 0.25
N ILE A 14 10.35 2.64 0.08
CA ILE A 14 11.75 2.31 -0.22
C ILE A 14 12.37 1.50 0.92
N PHE A 15 12.09 1.89 2.16
CA PHE A 15 12.56 1.16 3.33
C PHE A 15 12.02 -0.27 3.38
N MET A 16 10.70 -0.45 3.17
CA MET A 16 10.06 -1.76 3.13
C MET A 16 10.56 -2.61 1.96
N LEU A 17 10.73 -2.01 0.78
CA LEU A 17 11.28 -2.67 -0.40
C LEU A 17 12.70 -3.18 -0.13
N SER A 18 13.55 -2.32 0.45
CA SER A 18 14.93 -2.68 0.80
C SER A 18 14.95 -3.80 1.84
N SER A 19 14.09 -3.70 2.86
CA SER A 19 13.95 -4.74 3.89
C SER A 19 13.50 -6.06 3.29
N ALA A 20 12.53 -6.04 2.38
CA ALA A 20 12.03 -7.23 1.71
C ALA A 20 13.10 -7.93 0.86
N PHE A 21 13.96 -7.19 0.15
CA PHE A 21 15.07 -7.80 -0.58
C PHE A 21 16.16 -8.39 0.32
N VAL A 22 16.34 -7.84 1.53
CA VAL A 22 17.29 -8.37 2.53
C VAL A 22 16.73 -9.62 3.21
N THR A 23 15.44 -9.63 3.56
CA THR A 23 14.80 -10.74 4.29
C THR A 23 14.33 -11.88 3.39
N LEU A 24 14.14 -11.61 2.09
CA LEU A 24 13.66 -12.56 1.10
C LEU A 24 14.70 -12.76 -0.04
N PRO A 25 15.92 -13.25 0.28
CA PRO A 25 16.91 -13.62 -0.72
C PRO A 25 16.36 -14.74 -1.64
N PRO A 26 16.93 -14.90 -2.84
CA PRO A 26 16.41 -15.82 -3.86
C PRO A 26 16.21 -17.26 -3.36
N GLU A 27 17.08 -17.70 -2.46
CA GLU A 27 17.07 -19.03 -1.84
C GLU A 27 15.82 -19.26 -0.96
N ILE A 28 15.41 -18.24 -0.20
CA ILE A 28 14.22 -18.28 0.65
C ILE A 28 12.96 -18.06 -0.21
N ALA A 29 13.06 -17.23 -1.25
CA ALA A 29 11.95 -16.98 -2.16
C ALA A 29 11.50 -18.24 -2.91
N VAL A 30 12.39 -19.21 -3.17
CA VAL A 30 12.05 -20.49 -3.80
C VAL A 30 11.27 -21.42 -2.86
N GLN A 31 11.35 -21.21 -1.55
CA GLN A 31 10.62 -22.00 -0.54
C GLN A 31 9.15 -21.55 -0.37
N LEU A 32 8.82 -20.33 -0.82
CA LEU A 32 7.43 -19.85 -0.84
C LEU A 32 6.62 -20.58 -1.91
N SER A 33 5.32 -20.78 -1.63
CA SER A 33 4.40 -21.29 -2.65
C SER A 33 4.34 -20.33 -3.84
N SER A 34 3.99 -20.84 -5.02
CA SER A 34 3.83 -20.00 -6.21
C SER A 34 2.77 -18.90 -6.02
N ALA A 35 1.74 -19.18 -5.21
CA ALA A 35 0.69 -18.22 -4.88
C ALA A 35 1.22 -17.07 -4.00
N ASP A 36 2.01 -17.39 -2.98
CA ASP A 36 2.57 -16.38 -2.07
C ASP A 36 3.56 -15.47 -2.77
N ARG A 37 4.40 -16.03 -3.65
CA ARG A 37 5.31 -15.24 -4.49
C ARG A 37 4.53 -14.31 -5.42
N ALA A 38 3.47 -14.80 -6.05
CA ALA A 38 2.64 -13.98 -6.94
C ALA A 38 1.96 -12.83 -6.18
N LEU A 39 1.41 -13.10 -4.99
CA LEU A 39 0.81 -12.08 -4.12
C LEU A 39 1.83 -11.03 -3.68
N PHE A 40 3.05 -11.45 -3.32
CA PHE A 40 4.13 -10.54 -2.96
C PHE A 40 4.49 -9.57 -4.10
N TYR A 41 4.72 -10.07 -5.32
CA TYR A 41 5.04 -9.22 -6.47
C TYR A 41 3.86 -8.35 -6.90
N ALA A 42 2.63 -8.88 -6.85
CA ALA A 42 1.43 -8.10 -7.12
C ALA A 42 1.28 -6.94 -6.12
N GLY A 43 1.50 -7.20 -4.84
CA GLY A 43 1.49 -6.18 -3.80
C GLY A 43 2.53 -5.09 -4.02
N LEU A 44 3.77 -5.48 -4.36
CA LEU A 44 4.81 -4.51 -4.72
C LEU A 44 4.40 -3.62 -5.91
N ALA A 45 3.81 -4.20 -6.95
CA ALA A 45 3.36 -3.45 -8.12
C ALA A 45 2.22 -2.49 -7.78
N VAL A 46 1.24 -2.93 -6.96
CA VAL A 46 0.13 -2.10 -6.50
C VAL A 46 0.63 -0.95 -5.63
N GLU A 47 1.50 -1.21 -4.67
CA GLU A 47 2.05 -0.20 -3.77
C GLU A 47 2.94 0.81 -4.51
N PHE A 48 3.71 0.36 -5.50
CA PHE A 48 4.50 1.24 -6.35
C PHE A 48 3.60 2.18 -7.17
N ALA A 49 2.55 1.65 -7.79
CA ALA A 49 1.57 2.47 -8.52
C ALA A 49 0.82 3.43 -7.58
N ALA A 50 0.50 3.01 -6.36
CA ALA A 50 -0.11 3.84 -5.33
C ALA A 50 0.80 5.01 -4.95
N MET A 51 2.10 4.75 -4.72
CA MET A 51 3.09 5.78 -4.47
C MET A 51 3.12 6.81 -5.60
N ILE A 52 3.20 6.38 -6.85
CA ILE A 52 3.19 7.30 -8.01
C ILE A 52 1.93 8.18 -7.99
N GLY A 53 0.75 7.59 -7.78
CA GLY A 53 -0.51 8.34 -7.74
C GLY A 53 -0.58 9.34 -6.57
N VAL A 54 -0.06 8.98 -5.40
CA VAL A 54 0.04 9.88 -4.23
C VAL A 54 0.99 11.05 -4.52
N PHE A 55 2.15 10.79 -5.12
CA PHE A 55 3.08 11.85 -5.55
C PHE A 55 2.46 12.75 -6.60
N ALA A 56 1.80 12.16 -7.61
CA ALA A 56 1.15 12.90 -8.67
C ALA A 56 0.05 13.82 -8.12
N TYR A 57 -0.73 13.35 -7.15
CA TYR A 57 -1.68 14.19 -6.43
C TYR A 57 -1.01 15.33 -5.66
N ALA A 58 -0.01 15.01 -4.83
CA ALA A 58 0.61 15.91 -3.88
C ALA A 58 1.42 17.04 -4.55
N PHE A 59 2.05 16.74 -5.69
CA PHE A 59 2.87 17.68 -6.45
C PHE A 59 2.17 18.24 -7.68
N GLY A 60 0.95 17.78 -7.99
CA GLY A 60 0.19 18.28 -9.15
C GLY A 60 0.74 17.78 -10.48
N LEU A 61 1.36 16.61 -10.50
CA LEU A 61 1.97 16.03 -11.72
C LEU A 61 0.92 15.37 -12.60
N ARG A 62 1.13 15.39 -13.91
CA ARG A 62 0.34 14.65 -14.89
C ARG A 62 1.12 13.42 -15.32
N VAL A 63 0.68 12.24 -14.89
CA VAL A 63 1.32 10.96 -15.16
C VAL A 63 0.41 10.16 -16.09
N PRO A 64 0.80 9.90 -17.34
CA PRO A 64 0.04 9.04 -18.24
C PRO A 64 0.20 7.55 -17.86
N PRO A 65 -0.75 6.67 -18.25
CA PRO A 65 -1.99 6.97 -18.95
C PRO A 65 -3.09 7.53 -18.03
N LEU A 66 -3.81 8.56 -18.48
CA LEU A 66 -4.77 9.30 -17.64
C LEU A 66 -6.01 8.47 -17.27
N SER A 67 -6.45 7.58 -18.16
CA SER A 67 -7.60 6.69 -17.95
C SER A 67 -7.35 5.58 -16.93
N PHE A 68 -6.09 5.33 -16.54
CA PHE A 68 -5.71 4.26 -15.61
C PHE A 68 -6.03 4.60 -14.15
N TRP A 69 -5.87 5.86 -13.74
CA TRP A 69 -5.86 6.22 -12.32
C TRP A 69 -7.19 6.02 -11.61
N ARG A 70 -8.30 6.22 -12.32
CA ARG A 70 -9.63 6.01 -11.76
C ARG A 70 -9.92 4.53 -11.46
N PRO A 71 -9.87 3.61 -12.44
CA PRO A 71 -10.06 2.18 -12.16
C PRO A 71 -9.02 1.66 -11.18
N PHE A 72 -7.76 2.12 -11.28
CA PHE A 72 -6.72 1.75 -10.32
C PHE A 72 -7.08 2.17 -8.88
N SER A 73 -7.69 3.34 -8.66
CA SER A 73 -8.12 3.75 -7.31
C SER A 73 -9.16 2.80 -6.69
N TRP A 74 -9.98 2.12 -7.49
CA TRP A 74 -10.91 1.12 -7.01
C TRP A 74 -10.21 -0.20 -6.69
N VAL A 75 -9.30 -0.64 -7.56
CA VAL A 75 -8.44 -1.82 -7.30
C VAL A 75 -7.64 -1.62 -6.03
N LEU A 76 -7.06 -0.43 -5.84
CA LEU A 76 -6.33 -0.07 -4.63
C LEU A 76 -7.21 -0.08 -3.39
N ALA A 77 -8.48 0.34 -3.48
CA ALA A 77 -9.42 0.22 -2.35
C ALA A 77 -9.63 -1.23 -1.95
N CYS A 78 -9.85 -2.12 -2.92
CA CYS A 78 -9.99 -3.55 -2.67
C CYS A 78 -8.71 -4.16 -2.09
N TRP A 79 -7.54 -3.75 -2.60
CA TRP A 79 -6.25 -4.17 -2.08
C TRP A 79 -6.05 -3.75 -0.62
N CYS A 80 -6.28 -2.46 -0.30
CA CYS A 80 -6.22 -1.95 1.06
C CYS A 80 -7.17 -2.68 2.00
N LEU A 81 -8.40 -2.99 1.54
CA LEU A 81 -9.35 -3.75 2.34
C LEU A 81 -8.85 -5.17 2.63
N TYR A 82 -8.29 -5.84 1.62
CA TYR A 82 -7.71 -7.16 1.75
C TYR A 82 -6.57 -7.19 2.78
N THR A 83 -5.62 -6.27 2.67
CA THR A 83 -4.47 -6.20 3.60
C THR A 83 -4.91 -5.87 5.03
N LEU A 84 -5.87 -4.95 5.20
CA LEU A 84 -6.43 -4.63 6.51
C LEU A 84 -7.17 -5.81 7.13
N MET A 85 -7.90 -6.59 6.32
CA MET A 85 -8.63 -7.75 6.82
C MET A 85 -7.68 -8.89 7.19
N ALA A 86 -6.58 -9.07 6.46
CA ALA A 86 -5.53 -10.02 6.81
C ALA A 86 -4.88 -9.68 8.15
N ASP A 87 -4.40 -8.43 8.33
CA ASP A 87 -3.78 -8.00 9.59
C ASP A 87 -4.76 -7.99 10.76
N ALA A 88 -6.04 -7.64 10.53
CA ALA A 88 -7.07 -7.71 11.55
C ALA A 88 -7.34 -9.16 11.97
N TRP A 89 -7.30 -10.11 11.02
CA TRP A 89 -7.42 -11.53 11.33
C TRP A 89 -6.25 -12.01 12.18
N ASP A 90 -5.02 -11.64 11.84
CA ASP A 90 -3.83 -11.97 12.63
C ASP A 90 -3.96 -11.42 14.06
N LEU A 91 -4.43 -10.18 14.23
CA LEU A 91 -4.71 -9.62 15.56
C LEU A 91 -5.77 -10.42 16.33
N VAL A 92 -6.86 -10.85 15.67
CA VAL A 92 -7.89 -11.70 16.30
C VAL A 92 -7.30 -13.04 16.74
N THR A 93 -6.45 -13.66 15.92
CA THR A 93 -5.80 -14.93 16.30
C THR A 93 -4.92 -14.76 17.53
N LEU A 94 -4.17 -13.66 17.61
CA LEU A 94 -3.33 -13.32 18.76
C LEU A 94 -4.16 -13.11 20.03
N ILE A 95 -5.29 -12.39 19.94
CA ILE A 95 -6.22 -12.19 21.06
C ILE A 95 -6.84 -13.52 21.52
N SER A 96 -7.17 -14.41 20.59
CA SER A 96 -7.84 -15.68 20.90
C SER A 96 -6.92 -16.75 21.49
N SER A 97 -5.60 -16.61 21.32
CA SER A 97 -4.59 -17.57 21.78
C SER A 97 -3.38 -16.90 22.43
N PRO A 98 -3.57 -16.09 23.49
CA PRO A 98 -2.50 -15.28 24.07
C PRO A 98 -1.43 -16.16 24.71
N GLN A 99 -0.17 -15.88 24.42
CA GLN A 99 0.99 -16.49 25.05
C GLN A 99 1.48 -15.66 26.26
N PRO A 100 1.98 -16.29 27.33
CA PRO A 100 2.52 -15.57 28.47
C PRO A 100 3.78 -14.80 28.08
N GLY A 101 3.71 -13.46 28.12
CA GLY A 101 4.78 -12.54 27.68
C GLY A 101 4.41 -11.66 26.47
N ASP A 102 3.15 -11.66 26.03
CA ASP A 102 2.71 -10.97 24.80
C ASP A 102 2.74 -9.43 24.85
N GLU A 103 3.92 -8.85 24.62
CA GLU A 103 4.06 -7.47 24.09
C GLU A 103 3.59 -7.37 22.62
N GLY A 104 3.33 -8.52 21.98
CA GLY A 104 2.85 -8.65 20.60
C GLY A 104 1.51 -7.97 20.35
N LEU A 105 0.64 -7.86 21.36
CA LEU A 105 -0.73 -7.37 21.17
C LEU A 105 -0.78 -5.84 20.99
N LEU A 106 0.04 -5.11 21.76
CA LEU A 106 0.19 -3.66 21.60
C LEU A 106 0.87 -3.31 20.28
N SER A 107 1.94 -4.03 19.93
CA SER A 107 2.65 -3.82 18.65
C SER A 107 1.77 -4.16 17.44
N ALA A 108 1.02 -5.27 17.47
CA ALA A 108 0.07 -5.62 16.42
C ALA A 108 -1.07 -4.58 16.30
N SER A 109 -1.61 -4.10 17.42
CA SER A 109 -2.65 -3.06 17.42
C SER A 109 -2.16 -1.73 16.83
N LEU A 110 -0.95 -1.30 17.22
CA LEU A 110 -0.32 -0.10 16.67
C LEU A 110 0.04 -0.28 15.19
N GLY A 111 0.50 -1.48 14.80
CA GLY A 111 0.75 -1.85 13.41
C GLY A 111 -0.49 -1.73 12.54
N LEU A 112 -1.61 -2.30 13.00
CA LEU A 112 -2.90 -2.22 12.29
C LEU A 112 -3.40 -0.77 12.18
N LEU A 113 -3.30 0.04 13.23
CA LEU A 113 -3.66 1.46 13.19
C LEU A 113 -2.80 2.23 12.19
N PHE A 114 -1.51 1.94 12.16
CA PHE A 114 -0.58 2.54 11.22
C PHE A 114 -0.88 2.12 9.77
N LEU A 115 -1.15 0.83 9.54
CA LEU A 115 -1.57 0.31 8.23
C LEU A 115 -2.88 0.95 7.78
N LEU A 116 -3.86 1.12 8.68
CA LEU A 116 -5.13 1.78 8.39
C LEU A 116 -4.91 3.21 7.92
N PHE A 117 -4.04 3.95 8.61
CA PHE A 117 -3.70 5.32 8.23
C PHE A 117 -3.02 5.36 6.85
N LEU A 118 -2.02 4.52 6.61
CA LEU A 118 -1.33 4.43 5.31
C LEU A 118 -2.29 4.06 4.18
N SER A 119 -3.11 3.02 4.40
CA SER A 119 -4.08 2.51 3.43
C SER A 119 -5.11 3.57 3.07
N TYR A 120 -5.66 4.27 4.08
CA TYR A 120 -6.65 5.32 3.88
C TYR A 120 -6.07 6.52 3.11
N PHE A 121 -4.93 7.06 3.56
CA PHE A 121 -4.34 8.24 2.91
C PHE A 121 -3.71 7.92 1.55
N GLY A 122 -3.13 6.72 1.39
CA GLY A 122 -2.63 6.21 0.12
C GLY A 122 -3.75 6.11 -0.91
N TRP A 123 -4.82 5.39 -0.58
CA TRP A 123 -6.00 5.30 -1.42
C TRP A 123 -6.63 6.66 -1.72
N LEU A 124 -6.84 7.49 -0.69
CA LEU A 124 -7.46 8.81 -0.84
C LEU A 124 -6.65 9.72 -1.76
N GLY A 125 -5.31 9.67 -1.68
CA GLY A 125 -4.42 10.40 -2.56
C GLY A 125 -4.63 10.01 -4.04
N VAL A 126 -4.60 8.70 -4.32
CA VAL A 126 -4.82 8.17 -5.68
C VAL A 126 -6.23 8.43 -6.18
N TRP A 127 -7.24 8.29 -5.33
CA TRP A 127 -8.63 8.57 -5.71
C TRP A 127 -8.87 10.03 -6.05
N ARG A 128 -8.31 10.96 -5.26
CA ARG A 128 -8.36 12.40 -5.55
C ARG A 128 -7.57 12.74 -6.80
N TYR A 129 -6.47 12.04 -7.05
CA TYR A 129 -5.73 12.15 -8.31
C TYR A 129 -6.59 11.76 -9.52
N GLY A 130 -7.17 10.56 -9.49
CA GLY A 130 -8.04 10.07 -10.56
C GLY A 130 -9.19 11.02 -10.87
N ARG A 131 -9.87 11.56 -9.84
CA ARG A 131 -10.92 12.57 -10.04
C ARG A 131 -10.41 13.87 -10.67
N ARG A 132 -9.24 14.36 -10.23
CA ARG A 132 -8.64 15.57 -10.81
C ARG A 132 -8.35 15.37 -12.29
N ILE A 133 -7.82 14.21 -12.66
CA ILE A 133 -7.46 13.90 -14.04
C ILE A 133 -8.70 13.71 -14.93
N GLU A 134 -9.76 13.06 -14.45
CA GLU A 134 -11.04 12.94 -15.18
C GLU A 134 -11.69 14.29 -15.48
N GLN A 135 -11.55 15.25 -14.56
CA GLN A 135 -12.16 16.58 -14.69
C GLN A 135 -11.33 17.54 -15.56
N GLN A 136 -10.06 17.24 -15.78
CA GLN A 136 -9.22 18.06 -16.64
C GLN A 136 -9.41 17.61 -18.09
N PRO A 137 -9.89 18.50 -18.99
CA PRO A 137 -9.96 18.15 -20.40
C PRO A 137 -8.59 17.67 -20.88
N ALA A 138 -8.60 16.62 -21.71
CA ALA A 138 -7.44 16.26 -22.51
C ALA A 138 -6.99 17.56 -23.19
N ALA A 139 -5.80 18.03 -22.86
CA ALA A 139 -5.25 19.14 -23.62
C ALA A 139 -5.20 18.61 -25.05
N MET A 140 -6.01 19.19 -25.94
CA MET A 140 -5.99 18.86 -27.36
C MET A 140 -4.56 19.13 -27.82
N GLY A 141 -3.81 18.05 -28.01
CA GLY A 141 -2.56 18.03 -28.75
C GLY A 141 -2.86 17.53 -30.15
#